data_AF-A0A2N5YP79-F1
#
_entry.id   AF-A0A2N5YP79-F1
#
_cell.length_a   1.000
_cell.length_b   1.000
_cell.length_c   1.000
_cell.angle_alpha   90.00
_cell.angle_beta   90.00
_cell.angle_gamma   90.00
#
_symmetry.space_group_name_H-M   'P 1'
#
loop_
_entity.id
_entity.type
_entity.pdbx_description
1 polymer ?
#
loop_
_entity_poly.entity_id
_entity_poly.type
_entity_poly.pdbx_seq_one_letter_code
_entity_poly.pdbx_strand_id
1 'polypeptide(L)'
;YRRTDDGRLMVLFHKDDPGIRFNMRTQFYMPGDWFDLTNLSNHNANETHKSSGSDNYEYEKIYEVDSNQYDNDQELIFIAGIIIVLLLGVLFIIAKHKSAVKAHKTLDEIRWDNLDWTPPTITLSNFRKPGKVCKDLSPIEAAFYLGMPINRILSGIIESMVEEGFLKIISTNPLTAQVERTPDINKLDEYESRLYYSLADDGKFSQYELETLMNMAVKNIQKKAWDADIEATKKYYRDTIDDWFSENYKEEDSANDDRRWHIWYHHTHSYFLFRYPLFSDHYIYESAIPLETDHLVQGGISTDFIPDINVCHDACHSACHSACHSACHSACHSACHSACVSGGSH
;
A
#
# COMPACT_ATOMS: atom_id res chain seq x y z
N TYR A 1 -8.36 21.75 12.06
CA TYR A 1 -7.00 21.17 12.06
C TYR A 1 -6.95 20.09 13.13
N ARG A 2 -6.26 18.98 12.87
CA ARG A 2 -6.09 17.88 13.84
C ARG A 2 -4.60 17.59 13.94
N ARG A 3 -4.10 17.36 15.16
CA ARG A 3 -2.77 16.77 15.34
C ARG A 3 -2.90 15.26 15.12
N THR A 4 -2.03 14.70 14.28
CA THR A 4 -1.88 13.25 14.19
C THR A 4 -1.09 12.72 15.38
N ASP A 5 -1.17 11.42 15.64
CA ASP A 5 -0.44 10.76 16.72
C ASP A 5 1.09 10.93 16.56
N ASP A 6 1.56 11.10 15.32
CA ASP A 6 2.97 11.43 14.99
C ASP A 6 3.34 12.92 15.14
N GLY A 7 2.46 13.74 15.72
CA GLY A 7 2.69 15.17 15.97
C GLY A 7 2.61 16.07 14.74
N ARG A 8 2.13 15.58 13.59
CA ARG A 8 1.97 16.37 12.36
C ARG A 8 0.64 17.14 12.35
N LEU A 9 0.63 18.32 11.74
CA LEU A 9 -0.58 19.13 11.58
C LEU A 9 -1.34 18.70 10.32
N MET A 10 -2.56 18.21 10.49
CA MET A 10 -3.47 17.87 9.39
C MET A 10 -4.57 18.92 9.26
N VAL A 11 -4.77 19.44 8.04
CA VAL A 11 -5.84 20.38 7.72
C VAL A 11 -6.57 19.87 6.47
N LEU A 12 -7.87 19.61 6.62
CA LEU A 12 -8.74 19.19 5.53
C LEU A 12 -9.48 20.42 4.98
N PHE A 13 -9.38 20.63 3.67
CA PHE A 13 -10.13 21.66 2.96
C PHE A 13 -11.19 20.97 2.09
N HIS A 14 -12.42 21.46 2.19
CA HIS A 14 -13.56 20.92 1.47
C HIS A 14 -14.37 22.10 0.93
N LYS A 15 -14.87 21.96 -0.30
CA LYS A 15 -15.75 22.94 -0.94
C LYS A 15 -16.83 22.18 -1.70
N ASP A 16 -18.07 22.35 -1.25
CA ASP A 16 -19.23 21.85 -2.00
C ASP A 16 -19.47 22.69 -3.25
N ASP A 17 -19.80 22.00 -4.34
CA ASP A 17 -20.16 22.53 -5.66
C ASP A 17 -19.22 23.64 -6.19
N PRO A 18 -17.96 23.29 -6.53
CA PRO A 18 -16.97 24.29 -6.95
C PRO A 18 -17.26 24.94 -8.30
N GLY A 19 -18.08 24.35 -9.18
CA GLY A 19 -18.32 24.88 -10.52
C GLY A 19 -17.11 24.76 -11.48
N ILE A 20 -17.38 24.91 -12.79
CA ILE A 20 -16.47 24.48 -13.88
C ILE A 20 -15.15 25.26 -13.97
N ARG A 21 -15.10 26.49 -13.44
CA ARG A 21 -13.90 27.35 -13.49
C ARG A 21 -13.19 27.51 -12.15
N PHE A 22 -13.59 26.76 -11.12
CA PHE A 22 -12.99 26.91 -9.80
C PHE A 22 -11.66 26.18 -9.69
N ASN A 23 -10.72 26.88 -9.06
CA ASN A 23 -9.41 26.35 -8.75
C ASN A 23 -9.22 26.44 -7.23
N MET A 24 -9.14 25.29 -6.58
CA MET A 24 -8.94 25.21 -5.13
C MET A 24 -7.49 25.58 -4.79
N ARG A 25 -7.23 26.88 -4.69
CA ARG A 25 -5.93 27.42 -4.27
C ARG A 25 -5.96 27.71 -2.78
N THR A 26 -5.01 27.13 -2.06
CA THR A 26 -4.76 27.42 -0.65
C THR A 26 -3.47 28.22 -0.55
N GLN A 27 -3.52 29.32 0.20
CA GLN A 27 -2.35 30.15 0.48
C GLN A 27 -2.14 30.17 2.00
N PHE A 28 -0.94 29.80 2.43
CA PHE A 28 -0.57 29.77 3.83
C PHE A 28 0.39 30.91 4.12
N TYR A 29 0.16 31.62 5.22
CA TYR A 29 1.10 32.59 5.76
C TYR A 29 1.79 31.92 6.94
N MET A 30 3.12 31.80 6.85
CA MET A 30 3.95 31.24 7.91
C MET A 30 4.97 32.30 8.34
N PRO A 31 5.28 32.42 9.64
CA PRO A 31 6.34 33.31 10.11
C PRO A 31 7.67 32.99 9.42
N GLY A 32 8.37 34.02 8.95
CA GLY A 32 9.66 33.87 8.26
C GLY A 32 10.72 33.19 9.13
N ASP A 33 10.66 33.40 10.44
CA ASP A 33 11.59 32.85 11.43
C ASP A 33 11.55 31.31 11.53
N TRP A 34 10.56 30.67 10.90
CA TRP A 34 10.48 29.20 10.83
C TRP A 34 11.37 28.60 9.74
N PHE A 35 11.94 29.41 8.86
CA PHE A 35 12.75 28.97 7.73
C PHE A 35 14.16 29.57 7.79
N ASP A 36 15.18 28.72 7.64
CA ASP A 36 16.56 29.18 7.45
C ASP A 36 16.78 29.53 5.98
N LEU A 37 16.70 30.82 5.67
CA LEU A 37 16.79 31.34 4.30
C LEU A 37 18.23 31.67 3.86
N THR A 38 19.24 31.34 4.68
CA THR A 38 20.66 31.67 4.39
C THR A 38 21.19 31.04 3.10
N ASN A 39 20.60 29.94 2.64
CA ASN A 39 21.05 29.23 1.43
C ASN A 39 20.35 29.65 0.11
N LEU A 40 19.31 30.49 0.17
CA LEU A 40 18.54 30.87 -1.04
C LEU A 40 19.14 32.06 -1.82
N SER A 41 20.12 32.75 -1.26
CA SER A 41 20.73 33.95 -1.87
C SER A 41 21.68 33.64 -3.03
N ASN A 42 22.11 32.38 -3.19
CA ASN A 42 23.15 32.01 -4.15
C ASN A 42 22.64 31.67 -5.56
N HIS A 43 21.35 31.77 -5.84
CA HIS A 43 20.78 31.29 -7.11
C HIS A 43 20.09 32.33 -7.99
N ASN A 44 20.45 33.62 -7.88
CA ASN A 44 19.98 34.64 -8.84
C ASN A 44 21.05 35.69 -9.14
N ALA A 45 21.95 35.38 -10.07
CA ALA A 45 22.54 36.37 -10.96
C ALA A 45 23.13 35.66 -12.17
N ASN A 46 22.64 36.02 -13.37
CA ASN A 46 23.26 35.88 -14.70
C ASN A 46 22.43 35.09 -15.71
N GLU A 47 21.31 35.66 -16.16
CA GLU A 47 20.87 35.49 -17.55
C GLU A 47 20.50 36.86 -18.14
N THR A 48 21.53 37.62 -18.53
CA THR A 48 21.39 38.76 -19.45
C THR A 48 21.31 38.23 -20.87
N HIS A 49 20.10 38.23 -21.45
CA HIS A 49 19.91 38.06 -22.89
C HIS A 49 20.37 39.33 -23.64
N LYS A 50 21.43 39.19 -24.45
CA LYS A 50 21.83 40.17 -25.46
C LYS A 50 20.90 40.06 -26.67
N SER A 51 20.20 41.14 -27.02
CA SER A 51 19.61 41.36 -28.35
C SER A 51 20.55 42.29 -29.13
N SER A 52 20.92 41.88 -30.35
CA SER A 52 21.86 42.58 -31.23
C SER A 52 21.29 42.59 -32.65
N GLY A 53 21.44 43.72 -33.34
CA GLY A 53 21.05 43.96 -34.74
C GLY A 53 19.75 44.75 -34.84
N SER A 54 19.69 46.08 -35.01
CA SER A 54 20.47 46.99 -35.86
C SER A 54 20.49 46.53 -37.31
N ASP A 55 19.54 47.03 -38.11
CA ASP A 55 19.78 47.31 -39.52
C ASP A 55 19.09 48.61 -39.94
N ASN A 56 19.89 49.43 -40.62
CA ASN A 56 19.66 50.80 -41.04
C ASN A 56 18.65 50.86 -42.19
N TYR A 57 17.69 51.77 -42.10
CA TYR A 57 16.89 52.20 -43.26
C TYR A 57 17.54 53.43 -43.87
N GLU A 58 18.19 53.23 -45.01
CA GLU A 58 18.71 54.31 -45.84
C GLU A 58 17.57 54.96 -46.62
N TYR A 59 17.58 56.29 -46.58
CA TYR A 59 16.58 57.21 -47.11
C TYR A 59 16.77 57.39 -48.61
N GLU A 60 15.79 57.00 -49.42
CA GLU A 60 15.80 57.28 -50.86
C GLU A 60 14.67 58.24 -51.26
N LYS A 61 15.05 59.18 -52.13
CA LYS A 61 14.36 60.41 -52.54
C LYS A 61 13.00 60.17 -53.21
N ILE A 62 12.04 60.99 -52.81
CA ILE A 62 10.78 61.22 -53.53
C ILE A 62 11.08 62.02 -54.81
N TYR A 63 10.68 61.50 -55.97
CA TYR A 63 10.44 62.29 -57.17
C TYR A 63 8.94 62.29 -57.46
N GLU A 64 8.38 63.49 -57.65
CA GLU A 64 7.04 63.71 -58.18
C GLU A 64 6.88 63.00 -59.53
N VAL A 65 5.87 62.12 -59.62
CA VAL A 65 5.41 61.55 -60.89
C VAL A 65 4.22 62.39 -61.34
N ASP A 66 4.46 63.23 -62.34
CA ASP A 66 3.43 63.93 -63.07
C ASP A 66 2.59 62.94 -63.86
N SER A 67 1.29 63.18 -63.80
CA SER A 67 0.23 62.33 -64.33
C SER A 67 -0.02 62.61 -65.81
N ASN A 68 -0.48 61.56 -66.49
CA ASN A 68 -1.10 61.50 -67.81
C ASN A 68 -0.13 61.23 -68.96
N GLN A 69 -0.24 60.02 -69.53
CA GLN A 69 -0.93 59.80 -70.81
C GLN A 69 -0.69 58.36 -71.32
N TYR A 70 -1.75 57.51 -71.26
CA TYR A 70 -2.19 56.46 -72.22
C TYR A 70 -1.12 55.55 -72.91
N ASP A 71 -1.25 54.24 -73.11
CA ASP A 71 -2.36 53.27 -73.08
C ASP A 71 -1.76 51.86 -73.34
N ASN A 72 -2.48 50.81 -72.97
CA ASN A 72 -2.35 49.39 -73.37
C ASN A 72 -1.21 48.48 -72.81
N ASP A 73 0.03 48.95 -72.57
CA ASP A 73 1.11 48.04 -72.11
C ASP A 73 1.07 47.73 -70.60
N GLN A 74 0.49 48.63 -69.78
CA GLN A 74 0.37 48.42 -68.34
C GLN A 74 -0.72 47.41 -67.95
N GLU A 75 -1.82 47.32 -68.72
CA GLU A 75 -2.85 46.29 -68.47
C GLU A 75 -2.28 44.89 -68.69
N LEU A 76 -1.45 44.69 -69.72
CA LEU A 76 -0.77 43.42 -69.96
C LEU A 76 0.18 43.04 -68.82
N ILE A 77 0.93 43.99 -68.27
CA ILE A 77 1.81 43.77 -67.11
C ILE A 77 0.98 43.45 -65.84
N PHE A 78 -0.15 44.13 -65.64
CA PHE A 78 -1.02 43.90 -64.50
C PHE A 78 -1.71 42.53 -64.56
N ILE A 79 -2.21 42.15 -65.74
CA ILE A 79 -2.81 40.84 -65.99
C ILE A 79 -1.76 39.73 -65.85
N ALA A 80 -0.54 39.93 -66.40
CA ALA A 80 0.56 39.00 -66.20
C ALA A 80 0.93 38.85 -64.72
N GLY A 81 0.95 39.95 -63.96
CA GLY A 81 1.16 39.94 -62.51
C GLY A 81 0.09 39.14 -61.76
N ILE A 82 -1.19 39.32 -62.09
CA ILE A 82 -2.29 38.56 -61.50
C ILE A 82 -2.16 37.06 -61.82
N ILE A 83 -1.81 36.72 -63.06
CA ILE A 83 -1.61 35.32 -63.47
C ILE A 83 -0.45 34.69 -62.69
N ILE A 84 0.65 35.43 -62.47
CA ILE A 84 1.79 34.94 -61.69
C ILE A 84 1.39 34.71 -60.22
N VAL A 85 0.64 35.64 -59.62
CA VAL A 85 0.15 35.50 -58.24
C VAL A 85 -0.80 34.32 -58.10
N LEU A 86 -1.70 34.12 -59.07
CA LEU A 86 -2.59 32.96 -59.12
C LEU A 86 -1.81 31.65 -59.29
N LEU A 87 -0.79 31.62 -60.15
CA LEU A 87 0.10 30.47 -60.30
C LEU A 87 0.85 30.14 -59.01
N LEU A 88 1.39 31.15 -58.34
CA LEU A 88 2.06 30.99 -57.04
C LEU A 88 1.08 30.51 -55.95
N GLY A 89 -0.14 31.02 -55.94
CA GLY A 89 -1.20 30.57 -55.03
C GLY A 89 -1.58 29.12 -55.26
N VAL A 90 -1.75 28.70 -56.52
CA VAL A 90 -2.02 27.30 -56.89
C VAL A 90 -0.85 26.39 -56.49
N LEU A 91 0.40 26.80 -56.75
CA LEU A 91 1.59 26.06 -56.33
C LEU A 91 1.67 25.91 -54.81
N PHE A 92 1.33 26.96 -54.06
CA PHE A 92 1.29 26.92 -52.60
C PHE A 92 0.21 25.96 -52.08
N ILE A 93 -0.99 25.96 -52.68
CA ILE A 93 -2.06 25.03 -52.35
C ILE A 93 -1.64 23.59 -52.64
N ILE A 94 -0.99 23.32 -53.77
CA ILE A 94 -0.47 21.99 -54.12
C ILE A 94 0.61 21.55 -53.11
N ALA A 95 1.52 22.45 -52.73
CA ALA A 95 2.55 22.16 -51.74
C ALA A 95 1.96 21.85 -50.35
N LYS A 96 0.98 22.65 -49.91
CA LYS A 96 0.23 22.42 -48.66
C LYS A 96 -0.57 21.12 -48.70
N HIS A 97 -1.21 20.80 -49.82
CA HIS A 97 -1.94 19.55 -49.96
C HIS A 97 -1.00 18.34 -49.91
N LYS A 98 0.15 18.38 -50.59
CA LYS A 98 1.18 17.33 -50.49
C LYS A 98 1.71 17.19 -49.06
N SER A 99 1.91 18.30 -48.36
CA SER A 99 2.34 18.31 -46.95
C SER A 99 1.28 17.70 -46.03
N ALA A 100 0.00 18.03 -46.22
CA ALA A 100 -1.11 17.46 -45.46
C ALA A 100 -1.28 15.96 -45.71
N VAL A 101 -1.13 15.51 -46.97
CA VAL A 101 -1.15 14.09 -47.33
C VAL A 101 0.05 13.35 -46.72
N LYS A 102 1.23 13.97 -46.64
CA LYS A 102 2.40 13.39 -45.97
C LYS A 102 2.19 13.26 -44.46
N ALA A 103 1.59 14.27 -43.82
CA ALA A 103 1.20 14.23 -42.41
C ALA A 103 0.15 13.14 -42.15
N HIS A 104 -0.81 12.96 -43.07
CA HIS A 104 -1.80 11.90 -42.96
C HIS A 104 -1.21 10.49 -43.16
N LYS A 105 -0.20 10.34 -44.02
CA LYS A 105 0.51 9.05 -44.18
C LYS A 105 1.39 8.69 -42.98
N THR A 106 1.85 9.68 -42.22
CA THR A 106 2.66 9.47 -41.00
C THR A 106 1.79 9.32 -39.74
N LEU A 107 0.48 9.55 -39.84
CA LEU A 107 -0.48 9.35 -38.75
C LEU A 107 -0.63 7.88 -38.37
N ASP A 108 -0.50 6.94 -39.33
CA ASP A 108 -0.54 5.50 -39.05
C ASP A 108 0.69 5.01 -38.26
N GLU A 109 1.85 5.68 -38.40
CA GLU A 109 3.05 5.41 -37.58
C GLU A 109 2.93 5.97 -36.15
N ILE A 110 2.00 6.91 -35.91
CA ILE A 110 1.72 7.55 -34.62
C ILE A 110 0.32 7.11 -34.11
N ARG A 111 -0.08 5.86 -34.38
CA ARG A 111 -1.25 5.27 -33.73
C ARG A 111 -0.82 4.65 -32.41
N TRP A 112 -1.18 5.33 -31.33
CA TRP A 112 -1.05 4.87 -29.94
C TRP A 112 -1.75 3.52 -29.67
N ASP A 113 -2.62 3.08 -30.59
CA ASP A 113 -3.31 1.79 -30.54
C ASP A 113 -2.36 0.57 -30.55
N ASN A 114 -1.12 0.73 -31.02
CA ASN A 114 -0.10 -0.33 -31.10
C ASN A 114 1.02 -0.18 -30.06
N LEU A 115 0.86 0.66 -29.04
CA LEU A 115 1.64 0.46 -27.84
C LEU A 115 1.12 -0.81 -27.20
N ASP A 116 1.88 -1.90 -27.37
CA ASP A 116 1.71 -3.15 -26.65
C ASP A 116 1.86 -2.87 -25.14
N TRP A 117 0.83 -2.27 -24.57
CA TRP A 117 0.66 -2.13 -23.15
C TRP A 117 0.32 -3.52 -22.62
N THR A 118 1.37 -4.28 -22.37
CA THR A 118 1.28 -5.44 -21.50
C THR A 118 1.18 -4.89 -20.08
N PRO A 119 0.02 -5.00 -19.41
CA PRO A 119 -0.07 -4.57 -18.02
C PRO A 119 1.02 -5.31 -17.23
N PRO A 120 1.82 -4.61 -16.42
CA PRO A 120 2.88 -5.25 -15.67
C PRO A 120 2.25 -6.35 -14.81
N THR A 121 2.76 -7.57 -14.96
CA THR A 121 2.38 -8.66 -14.08
C THR A 121 2.83 -8.27 -12.68
N ILE A 122 1.88 -8.04 -11.78
CA ILE A 122 2.18 -7.82 -10.37
C ILE A 122 2.66 -9.17 -9.84
N THR A 123 3.96 -9.41 -9.92
CA THR A 123 4.63 -10.47 -9.18
C THR A 123 4.65 -10.02 -7.72
N LEU A 124 3.59 -10.38 -6.98
CA LEU A 124 3.60 -10.32 -5.53
C LEU A 124 4.79 -11.17 -5.08
N SER A 125 5.88 -10.50 -4.77
CA SER A 125 7.12 -11.14 -4.32
C SER A 125 6.80 -11.75 -2.97
N ASN A 126 6.55 -13.05 -2.96
CA ASN A 126 6.35 -13.78 -1.73
C ASN A 126 7.68 -13.77 -0.98
N PHE A 127 7.75 -13.05 0.14
CA PHE A 127 8.95 -12.99 0.99
C PHE A 127 9.31 -14.34 1.61
N ARG A 128 8.43 -15.35 1.49
CA ARG A 128 8.64 -16.69 2.00
C ARG A 128 9.70 -17.43 1.19
N LYS A 129 10.63 -18.05 1.90
CA LYS A 129 11.65 -18.93 1.34
C LYS A 129 11.08 -20.35 1.28
N PRO A 130 10.98 -20.98 0.09
CA PRO A 130 10.48 -22.35 -0.03
C PRO A 130 11.23 -23.31 0.90
N GLY A 131 10.50 -24.12 1.64
CA GLY A 131 11.07 -25.09 2.59
C GLY A 131 11.66 -24.51 3.88
N LYS A 132 11.69 -23.18 4.07
CA LYS A 132 12.11 -22.60 5.36
C LYS A 132 11.02 -22.85 6.41
N VAL A 133 11.40 -23.52 7.49
CA VAL A 133 10.52 -23.80 8.63
C VAL A 133 10.73 -22.75 9.73
N CYS A 134 9.64 -22.17 10.25
CA CYS A 134 9.69 -21.40 11.50
C CYS A 134 9.63 -22.38 12.68
N LYS A 135 10.68 -22.41 13.52
CA LYS A 135 10.74 -23.26 14.72
C LYS A 135 10.47 -22.51 16.02
N ASP A 136 10.34 -21.19 15.94
CA ASP A 136 10.26 -20.26 17.07
C ASP A 136 8.81 -19.88 17.43
N LEU A 137 7.83 -20.70 17.04
CA LEU A 137 6.44 -20.52 17.48
C LEU A 137 6.25 -21.17 18.84
N SER A 138 5.58 -20.45 19.75
CA SER A 138 5.09 -21.06 21.00
C SER A 138 4.04 -22.13 20.69
N PRO A 139 3.75 -23.08 21.59
CA PRO A 139 2.71 -24.08 21.36
C PRO A 139 1.35 -23.46 21.01
N ILE A 140 1.01 -22.32 21.61
CA ILE A 140 -0.23 -21.58 21.33
C ILE A 140 -0.18 -20.96 19.92
N GLU A 141 0.93 -20.33 19.54
CA GLU A 141 1.12 -19.79 18.20
C GLU A 141 1.11 -20.89 17.12
N ALA A 142 1.66 -22.07 17.42
CA ALA A 142 1.63 -23.23 16.54
C ALA A 142 0.18 -23.69 16.29
N ALA A 143 -0.69 -23.64 17.29
CA ALA A 143 -2.12 -23.96 17.16
C ALA A 143 -2.82 -23.05 16.14
N PHE A 144 -2.59 -21.74 16.27
CA PHE A 144 -3.07 -20.74 15.31
C PHE A 144 -2.51 -21.00 13.90
N TYR A 145 -1.22 -21.33 13.80
CA TYR A 145 -0.56 -21.61 12.53
C TYR A 145 -1.07 -22.89 11.84
N LEU A 146 -1.47 -23.89 12.63
CA LEU A 146 -2.12 -25.12 12.17
C LEU A 146 -3.58 -24.91 11.73
N GLY A 147 -4.16 -23.75 12.04
CA GLY A 147 -5.51 -23.37 11.62
C GLY A 147 -6.60 -23.83 12.60
N MET A 148 -6.26 -24.06 13.86
CA MET A 148 -7.24 -24.43 14.89
C MET A 148 -8.18 -23.27 15.20
N PRO A 149 -9.48 -23.52 15.47
CA PRO A 149 -10.40 -22.49 15.90
C PRO A 149 -9.94 -21.81 17.20
N ILE A 150 -10.03 -20.48 17.28
CA ILE A 150 -9.59 -19.73 18.46
C ILE A 150 -10.33 -20.16 19.74
N ASN A 151 -11.65 -20.36 19.69
CA ASN A 151 -12.42 -20.80 20.86
C ASN A 151 -11.92 -22.15 21.38
N ARG A 152 -11.44 -23.01 20.48
CA ARG A 152 -10.87 -24.31 20.83
C ARG A 152 -9.50 -24.16 21.53
N ILE A 153 -8.63 -23.31 20.99
CA ILE A 153 -7.34 -22.99 21.61
C ILE A 153 -7.55 -22.42 23.02
N LEU A 154 -8.44 -21.44 23.15
CA LEU A 154 -8.77 -20.80 24.43
C LEU A 154 -9.38 -21.78 25.43
N SER A 155 -10.30 -22.65 24.98
CA SER A 155 -10.87 -23.70 25.84
C SER A 155 -9.78 -24.63 26.37
N GLY A 156 -8.83 -25.05 25.53
CA GLY A 156 -7.69 -25.86 25.97
C GLY A 156 -6.81 -25.15 26.99
N ILE A 157 -6.51 -23.86 26.80
CA ILE A 157 -5.74 -23.09 27.79
C ILE A 157 -6.49 -23.03 29.13
N ILE A 158 -7.80 -22.75 29.11
CA ILE A 158 -8.64 -22.70 30.32
C ILE A 158 -8.68 -24.06 31.02
N GLU A 159 -8.90 -25.15 30.27
CA GLU A 159 -8.89 -26.52 30.79
C GLU A 159 -7.56 -26.85 31.47
N SER A 160 -6.44 -26.53 30.82
CA SER A 160 -5.12 -26.70 31.42
C SER A 160 -4.96 -25.93 32.74
N MET A 161 -5.44 -24.69 32.81
CA MET A 161 -5.39 -23.89 34.04
C MET A 161 -6.33 -24.40 35.13
N VAL A 162 -7.47 -25.00 34.77
CA VAL A 162 -8.41 -25.61 35.70
C VAL A 162 -7.83 -26.89 36.29
N GLU A 163 -7.23 -27.75 35.46
CA GLU A 163 -6.56 -28.98 35.93
C GLU A 163 -5.38 -28.66 36.84
N GLU A 164 -4.61 -27.62 36.53
CA GLU A 164 -3.54 -27.13 37.42
C GLU A 164 -4.05 -26.46 38.70
N GLY A 165 -5.37 -26.25 38.84
CA GLY A 165 -6.00 -25.65 40.00
C GLY A 165 -5.75 -24.14 40.15
N PHE A 166 -5.38 -23.45 39.07
CA PHE A 166 -5.29 -21.98 39.08
C PHE A 166 -6.67 -21.34 39.04
N LEU A 167 -7.56 -21.93 38.23
CA LEU A 167 -8.90 -21.45 37.99
C LEU A 167 -9.93 -22.52 38.34
N LYS A 168 -11.12 -22.07 38.72
CA LYS A 168 -12.30 -22.92 38.86
C LYS A 168 -13.46 -22.27 38.14
N ILE A 169 -14.08 -23.01 37.23
CA ILE A 169 -15.27 -22.53 36.52
C ILE A 169 -16.49 -22.69 37.42
N ILE A 170 -17.18 -21.57 37.71
CA ILE A 170 -18.41 -21.53 38.50
C ILE A 170 -19.63 -21.79 37.60
N SER A 171 -19.63 -21.21 36.40
CA SER A 171 -20.73 -21.28 35.45
C SER A 171 -20.18 -21.34 34.04
N THR A 172 -20.80 -22.13 33.16
CA THR A 172 -20.47 -22.21 31.73
C THR A 172 -21.38 -21.35 30.86
N ASN A 173 -22.52 -20.87 31.37
CA ASN A 173 -23.41 -19.99 30.62
C ASN A 173 -24.09 -18.96 31.54
N PRO A 174 -23.57 -17.72 31.64
CA PRO A 174 -22.34 -17.22 31.00
C PRO A 174 -21.08 -17.82 31.64
N LEU A 175 -19.99 -17.96 30.86
CA LEU A 175 -18.70 -18.45 31.35
C LEU A 175 -18.19 -17.53 32.47
N THR A 176 -18.05 -18.08 33.67
CA THR A 176 -17.55 -17.35 34.84
C THR A 176 -16.54 -18.22 35.59
N ALA A 177 -15.35 -17.67 35.81
CA ALA A 177 -14.27 -18.32 36.53
C ALA A 177 -14.01 -17.64 37.88
N GLN A 178 -13.45 -18.41 38.81
CA GLN A 178 -12.92 -17.93 40.07
C GLN A 178 -11.45 -18.34 40.18
N VAL A 179 -10.62 -17.41 40.64
CA VAL A 179 -9.22 -17.71 40.95
C VAL A 179 -9.16 -18.50 42.26
N GLU A 180 -8.64 -19.73 42.18
CA GLU A 180 -8.38 -20.58 43.34
C GLU A 180 -6.93 -20.40 43.81
N ARG A 181 -5.98 -20.38 42.87
CA ARG A 181 -4.55 -20.21 43.14
C ARG A 181 -3.92 -19.25 42.15
N THR A 182 -3.12 -18.32 42.66
CA THR A 182 -2.32 -17.41 41.82
C THR A 182 -1.10 -18.15 41.24
N PRO A 183 -0.96 -18.28 39.91
CA PRO A 183 0.23 -18.83 39.28
C PRO A 183 1.43 -17.90 39.39
N ASP A 184 2.63 -18.44 39.24
CA ASP A 184 3.83 -17.64 39.00
C ASP A 184 3.84 -17.15 37.55
N ILE A 185 3.51 -15.87 37.37
CA ILE A 185 3.33 -15.23 36.06
C ILE A 185 4.60 -15.31 35.20
N ASN A 186 5.79 -15.36 35.80
CA ASN A 186 7.04 -15.43 35.04
C ASN A 186 7.26 -16.80 34.36
N LYS A 187 6.45 -17.80 34.71
CA LYS A 187 6.52 -19.16 34.16
C LYS A 187 5.41 -19.46 33.16
N LEU A 188 4.44 -18.56 33.03
CA LEU A 188 3.37 -18.67 32.04
C LEU A 188 3.80 -18.00 30.73
N ASP A 189 3.28 -18.51 29.62
CA ASP A 189 3.43 -17.85 28.32
C ASP A 189 2.71 -16.48 28.32
N GLU A 190 3.05 -15.60 27.38
CA GLU A 190 2.46 -14.26 27.28
C GLU A 190 0.93 -14.33 27.11
N TYR A 191 0.46 -15.29 26.31
CA TYR A 191 -0.97 -15.54 26.08
C TYR A 191 -1.68 -16.06 27.32
N GLU A 192 -1.07 -17.01 28.03
CA GLU A 192 -1.60 -17.60 29.27
C GLU A 192 -1.70 -16.55 30.37
N SER A 193 -0.65 -15.76 30.56
CA SER A 193 -0.61 -14.68 31.54
C SER A 193 -1.73 -13.68 31.31
N ARG A 194 -1.92 -13.26 30.05
CA ARG A 194 -2.97 -12.31 29.68
C ARG A 194 -4.36 -12.91 29.87
N LEU A 195 -4.57 -14.17 29.47
CA LEU A 195 -5.84 -14.87 29.65
C LEU A 195 -6.19 -15.03 31.13
N TYR A 196 -5.19 -15.37 31.96
CA TYR A 196 -5.34 -15.44 33.40
C TYR A 196 -5.73 -14.08 34.00
N TYR A 197 -5.06 -13.00 33.60
CA TYR A 197 -5.38 -11.66 34.10
C TYR A 197 -6.80 -11.20 33.76
N SER A 198 -7.30 -11.50 32.56
CA SER A 198 -8.69 -11.22 32.19
C SER A 198 -9.67 -11.92 33.13
N LEU A 199 -9.47 -13.21 33.39
CA LEU A 199 -10.34 -13.95 34.33
C LEU A 199 -10.13 -13.57 35.79
N ALA A 200 -8.95 -13.09 36.17
CA ALA A 200 -8.65 -12.68 37.54
C ALA A 200 -9.25 -11.32 37.92
N ASP A 201 -9.58 -10.47 36.94
CA ASP A 201 -10.13 -9.13 37.18
C ASP A 201 -11.61 -9.20 37.62
N ASP A 202 -12.49 -9.72 36.76
CA ASP A 202 -13.93 -9.76 37.01
C ASP A 202 -14.56 -11.18 36.90
N GLY A 203 -13.73 -12.21 36.68
CA GLY A 203 -14.17 -13.59 36.50
C GLY A 203 -14.78 -13.88 35.14
N LYS A 204 -14.78 -12.93 34.20
CA LYS A 204 -15.43 -13.05 32.88
C LYS A 204 -14.47 -12.65 31.78
N PHE A 205 -14.88 -12.91 30.54
CA PHE A 205 -14.19 -12.39 29.36
C PHE A 205 -15.01 -11.28 28.74
N SER A 206 -14.36 -10.16 28.43
CA SER A 206 -14.90 -9.17 27.51
C SER A 206 -14.46 -9.46 26.07
N GLN A 207 -15.29 -9.06 25.12
CA GLN A 207 -15.01 -9.17 23.69
C GLN A 207 -13.66 -8.48 23.33
N TYR A 208 -13.41 -7.29 23.89
CA TYR A 208 -12.18 -6.53 23.66
C TYR A 208 -10.91 -7.28 24.09
N GLU A 209 -10.93 -7.99 25.21
CA GLU A 209 -9.78 -8.74 25.70
C GLU A 209 -9.44 -9.93 24.80
N LEU A 210 -10.47 -10.67 24.38
CA LEU A 210 -10.31 -11.82 23.49
C LEU A 210 -9.78 -11.38 22.11
N GLU A 211 -10.29 -10.27 21.57
CA GLU A 211 -9.78 -9.67 20.33
C GLU A 211 -8.33 -9.19 20.47
N THR A 212 -8.00 -8.56 21.59
CA THR A 212 -6.64 -8.08 21.84
C THR A 212 -5.67 -9.26 21.87
N LEU A 213 -6.05 -10.36 22.51
CA LEU A 213 -5.24 -11.58 22.57
C LEU A 213 -5.09 -12.23 21.18
N MET A 214 -6.15 -12.28 20.39
CA MET A 214 -6.09 -12.76 19.00
C MET A 214 -5.16 -11.90 18.14
N ASN A 215 -5.34 -10.58 18.17
CA ASN A 215 -4.53 -9.64 17.39
C ASN A 215 -3.05 -9.74 17.79
N MET A 216 -2.77 -9.96 19.08
CA MET A 216 -1.42 -10.22 19.57
C MET A 216 -0.83 -11.51 18.96
N ALA A 217 -1.60 -12.61 18.94
CA ALA A 217 -1.15 -13.87 18.34
C ALA A 217 -0.84 -13.71 16.85
N VAL A 218 -1.74 -13.08 16.10
CA VAL A 218 -1.54 -12.79 14.67
C VAL A 218 -0.28 -11.95 14.45
N LYS A 219 -0.09 -10.89 15.24
CA LYS A 219 1.07 -10.01 15.15
C LYS A 219 2.38 -10.73 15.44
N ASN A 220 2.41 -11.55 16.49
CA ASN A 220 3.61 -12.29 16.89
C ASN A 220 3.97 -13.37 15.85
N ILE A 221 2.97 -14.10 15.33
CA ILE A 221 3.15 -15.07 14.25
C ILE A 221 3.67 -14.37 12.99
N GLN A 222 3.09 -13.23 12.60
CA GLN A 222 3.57 -12.46 11.45
C GLN A 222 5.03 -12.04 11.65
N LYS A 223 5.41 -11.58 12.84
CA LYS A 223 6.79 -11.21 13.15
C LYS A 223 7.76 -12.40 13.09
N LYS A 224 7.36 -13.57 13.56
CA LYS A 224 8.21 -14.78 13.66
C LYS A 224 8.29 -15.58 12.35
N ALA A 225 7.19 -15.65 11.61
CA ALA A 225 7.03 -16.53 10.45
C ALA A 225 6.92 -15.78 9.11
N TRP A 226 7.32 -14.51 9.04
CA TRP A 226 7.19 -13.68 7.82
C TRP A 226 7.87 -14.28 6.57
N ASP A 227 9.06 -14.91 6.71
CA ASP A 227 9.79 -15.53 5.59
C ASP A 227 9.71 -17.07 5.58
N ALA A 228 8.86 -17.65 6.42
CA ALA A 228 8.70 -19.08 6.52
C ALA A 228 7.71 -19.62 5.48
N ASP A 229 7.97 -20.82 4.97
CA ASP A 229 7.03 -21.57 4.15
C ASP A 229 5.88 -22.08 5.02
N ILE A 230 4.63 -21.79 4.61
CA ILE A 230 3.43 -22.19 5.35
C ILE A 230 3.36 -23.70 5.47
N GLU A 231 3.44 -24.41 4.36
CA GLU A 231 3.16 -25.84 4.33
C GLU A 231 4.30 -26.62 4.99
N ALA A 232 5.55 -26.17 4.81
CA ALA A 232 6.68 -26.76 5.51
C ALA A 232 6.59 -26.55 7.03
N THR A 233 6.17 -25.36 7.48
CA THR A 233 6.03 -25.06 8.91
C THR A 233 4.86 -25.82 9.53
N LYS A 234 3.70 -25.90 8.87
CA LYS A 234 2.57 -26.73 9.33
C LYS A 234 2.97 -28.19 9.43
N LYS A 235 3.66 -28.72 8.41
CA LYS A 235 4.13 -30.11 8.43
C LYS A 235 5.07 -30.35 9.60
N TYR A 236 6.03 -29.45 9.83
CA TYR A 236 6.97 -29.55 10.94
C TYR A 236 6.27 -29.65 12.30
N TYR A 237 5.28 -28.80 12.58
CA TYR A 237 4.57 -28.85 13.86
C TYR A 237 3.67 -30.08 13.99
N ARG A 238 3.02 -30.54 12.91
CA ARG A 238 2.28 -31.82 12.90
C ARG A 238 3.20 -33.00 13.20
N ASP A 239 4.32 -33.10 12.47
CA ASP A 239 5.32 -34.15 12.68
C ASP A 239 5.87 -34.10 14.12
N THR A 240 6.13 -32.90 14.66
CA THR A 240 6.63 -32.74 16.04
C THR A 240 5.63 -33.25 17.08
N ILE A 241 4.33 -32.98 16.89
CA ILE A 241 3.28 -33.50 17.77
C ILE A 241 3.19 -35.02 17.62
N ASP A 242 3.16 -35.53 16.39
CA ASP A 242 3.07 -36.97 16.12
C ASP A 242 4.28 -37.75 16.68
N ASP A 243 5.49 -37.22 16.51
CA ASP A 243 6.72 -37.79 17.07
C ASP A 243 6.63 -37.86 18.60
N TRP A 244 6.22 -36.77 19.25
CA TRP A 244 6.03 -36.74 20.70
C TRP A 244 5.00 -37.78 21.18
N PHE A 245 3.90 -37.97 20.44
CA PHE A 245 2.91 -38.99 20.75
C PHE A 245 3.47 -40.40 20.60
N SER A 246 4.22 -40.67 19.51
CA SER A 246 4.82 -41.98 19.25
C SER A 246 5.83 -42.40 20.34
N GLU A 247 6.50 -41.43 20.96
CA GLU A 247 7.43 -41.65 22.05
C GLU A 247 6.73 -41.87 23.41
N ASN A 248 5.65 -41.13 23.67
CA ASN A 248 4.97 -41.12 24.98
C ASN A 248 3.83 -42.13 25.10
N TYR A 249 3.27 -42.57 23.97
CA TYR A 249 2.11 -43.46 23.90
C TYR A 249 2.36 -44.58 22.90
N LYS A 250 2.19 -45.84 23.35
CA LYS A 250 2.51 -47.04 22.56
C LYS A 250 1.29 -47.64 21.84
N GLU A 251 0.10 -47.15 22.15
CA GLU A 251 -1.16 -47.62 21.56
C GLU A 251 -1.62 -46.66 20.46
N GLU A 252 -2.35 -47.20 19.49
CA GLU A 252 -2.92 -46.42 18.39
C GLU A 252 -3.99 -45.46 18.94
N ASP A 253 -3.60 -44.19 19.09
CA ASP A 253 -4.48 -43.14 19.60
C ASP A 253 -5.43 -42.65 18.50
N SER A 254 -6.73 -42.79 18.74
CA SER A 254 -7.80 -42.29 17.86
C SER A 254 -8.11 -40.80 18.04
N ALA A 255 -7.34 -40.08 18.87
CA ALA A 255 -7.48 -38.64 19.05
C ALA A 255 -7.29 -37.87 17.74
N ASN A 256 -8.20 -36.93 17.50
CA ASN A 256 -8.08 -35.91 16.45
C ASN A 256 -6.85 -35.01 16.69
N ASP A 257 -6.27 -34.46 15.62
CA ASP A 257 -5.12 -33.54 15.58
C ASP A 257 -5.24 -32.42 16.62
N ASP A 258 -6.41 -31.78 16.71
CA ASP A 258 -6.64 -30.70 17.68
C ASP A 258 -6.44 -31.21 19.11
N ARG A 259 -6.97 -32.39 19.45
CA ARG A 259 -6.82 -32.96 20.78
C ARG A 259 -5.37 -33.31 21.07
N ARG A 260 -4.66 -33.84 20.08
CA ARG A 260 -3.22 -34.12 20.19
C ARG A 260 -2.45 -32.86 20.50
N TRP A 261 -2.77 -31.75 19.83
CA TRP A 261 -2.16 -30.46 20.14
C TRP A 261 -2.36 -30.06 21.61
N HIS A 262 -3.57 -30.15 22.16
CA HIS A 262 -3.81 -29.74 23.56
C HIS A 262 -3.01 -30.57 24.57
N ILE A 263 -2.99 -31.89 24.39
CA ILE A 263 -2.22 -32.79 25.27
C ILE A 263 -0.72 -32.49 25.15
N TRP A 264 -0.22 -32.32 23.92
CA TRP A 264 1.17 -31.94 23.67
C TRP A 264 1.51 -30.59 24.32
N TYR A 265 0.67 -29.57 24.14
CA TYR A 265 0.80 -28.26 24.77
C TYR A 265 0.89 -28.40 26.30
N HIS A 266 -0.08 -29.08 26.91
CA HIS A 266 -0.14 -29.22 28.36
C HIS A 266 1.09 -29.94 28.93
N HIS A 267 1.53 -31.02 28.27
CA HIS A 267 2.64 -31.84 28.76
C HIS A 267 4.02 -31.26 28.46
N THR A 268 4.15 -30.47 27.39
CA THR A 268 5.41 -29.78 27.09
C THR A 268 5.56 -28.47 27.85
N HIS A 269 4.49 -28.02 28.52
CA HIS A 269 4.50 -26.83 29.33
C HIS A 269 5.39 -27.02 30.57
N SER A 270 6.41 -26.17 30.71
CA SER A 270 7.42 -26.31 31.78
C SER A 270 6.87 -26.13 33.20
N TYR A 271 5.70 -25.50 33.33
CA TYR A 271 5.09 -25.16 34.62
C TYR A 271 3.90 -26.06 34.99
N PHE A 272 3.33 -26.81 34.04
CA PHE A 272 2.22 -27.70 34.32
C PHE A 272 2.75 -29.05 34.84
N LEU A 273 2.14 -29.53 35.91
CA LEU A 273 2.59 -30.70 36.66
C LEU A 273 1.63 -31.88 36.53
N PHE A 274 0.36 -31.62 36.23
CA PHE A 274 -0.64 -32.66 36.12
C PHE A 274 -0.54 -33.33 34.74
N ARG A 275 -0.79 -34.64 34.72
CA ARG A 275 -0.81 -35.40 33.47
C ARG A 275 -2.24 -35.37 32.92
N TYR A 276 -2.43 -34.74 31.77
CA TYR A 276 -3.76 -34.65 31.17
C TYR A 276 -4.20 -36.03 30.67
N PRO A 277 -5.42 -36.50 31.00
CA PRO A 277 -5.87 -37.82 30.56
C PRO A 277 -6.12 -37.85 29.05
N LEU A 278 -5.59 -38.89 28.39
CA LEU A 278 -5.89 -39.24 27.00
C LEU A 278 -7.37 -39.48 26.72
N PHE A 279 -8.25 -39.57 27.71
CA PHE A 279 -9.68 -39.86 27.52
C PHE A 279 -10.60 -38.80 28.14
N SER A 280 -10.05 -37.64 28.53
CA SER A 280 -10.88 -36.54 29.02
C SER A 280 -11.73 -35.93 27.89
N ASP A 281 -12.88 -35.38 28.23
CA ASP A 281 -13.64 -34.51 27.34
C ASP A 281 -12.83 -33.21 27.17
N HIS A 282 -12.32 -32.99 25.96
CA HIS A 282 -11.57 -31.79 25.63
C HIS A 282 -12.50 -30.74 25.03
N TYR A 283 -12.15 -29.48 25.22
CA TYR A 283 -12.85 -28.33 24.64
C TYR A 283 -14.25 -28.09 25.19
N ILE A 284 -14.46 -28.43 26.48
CA ILE A 284 -15.75 -28.32 27.17
C ILE A 284 -16.25 -26.87 27.29
N TYR A 285 -15.33 -25.90 27.22
CA TYR A 285 -15.65 -24.48 27.29
C TYR A 285 -15.71 -23.79 25.92
N GLU A 286 -15.47 -24.51 24.81
CA GLU A 286 -15.43 -23.93 23.45
C GLU A 286 -16.72 -23.16 23.12
N SER A 287 -17.87 -23.72 23.47
CA SER A 287 -19.19 -23.10 23.23
C SER A 287 -19.56 -21.99 24.22
N ALA A 288 -18.85 -21.91 25.34
CA ALA A 288 -19.11 -20.97 26.42
C ALA A 288 -18.34 -19.65 26.27
N ILE A 289 -17.29 -19.64 25.43
CA ILE A 289 -16.45 -18.47 25.19
C ILE A 289 -17.21 -17.46 24.32
N PRO A 290 -17.46 -16.23 24.82
CA PRO A 290 -18.27 -15.23 24.14
C PRO A 290 -17.42 -14.42 23.14
N LEU A 291 -16.86 -15.09 22.12
CA LEU A 291 -16.12 -14.41 21.05
C LEU A 291 -16.98 -14.28 19.79
N GLU A 292 -17.30 -13.04 19.44
CA GLU A 292 -17.86 -12.70 18.14
C GLU A 292 -16.71 -12.50 17.13
N THR A 293 -16.75 -13.20 15.99
CA THR A 293 -15.68 -13.14 14.97
C THR A 293 -16.11 -12.44 13.68
N ASP A 294 -17.38 -12.10 13.54
CA ASP A 294 -17.98 -11.61 12.29
C ASP A 294 -17.40 -10.26 11.84
N HIS A 295 -16.98 -9.40 12.77
CA HIS A 295 -16.36 -8.10 12.47
C HIS A 295 -14.85 -8.16 12.23
N LEU A 296 -14.20 -9.29 12.51
CA LEU A 296 -12.75 -9.45 12.39
C LEU A 296 -12.28 -9.58 10.94
N VAL A 297 -13.19 -9.95 10.03
CA VAL A 297 -12.92 -10.07 8.59
C VAL A 297 -12.71 -8.69 7.92
N GLN A 298 -13.01 -7.58 8.60
CA GLN A 298 -12.95 -6.21 8.06
C GLN A 298 -11.77 -5.37 8.53
N GLY A 299 -10.84 -5.92 9.32
CA GLY A 299 -9.59 -5.24 9.64
C GLY A 299 -8.65 -5.29 8.44
N GLY A 300 -8.54 -4.19 7.68
CA GLY A 300 -7.49 -4.06 6.66
C GLY A 300 -6.13 -4.38 7.29
N ILE A 301 -5.36 -5.25 6.65
CA ILE A 301 -4.01 -5.59 7.08
C ILE A 301 -3.20 -4.28 7.06
N SER A 302 -3.04 -3.60 8.19
CA SER A 302 -2.17 -2.43 8.26
C SER A 302 -0.77 -2.89 7.89
N THR A 303 -0.17 -2.31 6.87
CA THR A 303 1.21 -2.64 6.48
C THR A 303 2.24 -2.07 7.46
N ASP A 304 1.80 -1.31 8.47
CA ASP A 304 2.62 -0.71 9.53
C ASP A 304 3.24 -1.72 10.51
N PHE A 305 2.85 -3.00 10.44
CA PHE A 305 3.15 -3.99 11.48
C PHE A 305 4.54 -4.63 11.42
N ILE A 306 5.36 -4.34 10.41
CA ILE A 306 6.73 -4.88 10.31
C ILE A 306 7.71 -3.70 10.19
N PRO A 307 8.37 -3.25 11.28
CA PRO A 307 9.20 -2.05 11.28
C PRO A 307 10.32 -2.04 10.22
N ASP A 308 10.79 -3.21 9.78
CA ASP A 308 11.79 -3.33 8.70
C ASP A 308 11.17 -3.49 7.29
N ILE A 309 9.87 -3.81 7.18
CA ILE A 309 9.16 -3.71 5.91
C ILE A 309 8.82 -2.25 5.62
N ASN A 310 8.73 -1.37 6.61
CA ASN A 310 8.47 0.05 6.40
C ASN A 310 9.57 0.68 5.53
N VAL A 311 10.82 0.26 5.70
CA VAL A 311 11.93 0.75 4.86
C VAL A 311 11.80 0.24 3.43
N CYS A 312 11.45 -1.03 3.22
CA CYS A 312 11.29 -1.63 1.90
C CYS A 312 9.96 -1.23 1.22
N HIS A 313 8.89 -1.05 1.99
CA HIS A 313 7.56 -0.61 1.58
C HIS A 313 7.59 0.88 1.29
N ASP A 314 8.20 1.72 2.11
CA ASP A 314 8.35 3.14 1.82
C ASP A 314 9.31 3.38 0.67
N ALA A 315 10.39 2.59 0.54
CA ALA A 315 11.27 2.66 -0.63
C ALA A 315 10.55 2.20 -1.90
N CYS A 316 9.74 1.14 -1.85
CA CYS A 316 8.99 0.62 -3.00
C CYS A 316 7.79 1.51 -3.34
N HIS A 317 7.09 2.06 -2.34
CA HIS A 317 5.99 3.02 -2.48
C HIS A 317 6.54 4.36 -2.99
N SER A 318 7.70 4.81 -2.52
CA SER A 318 8.41 5.99 -3.04
C SER A 318 8.95 5.76 -4.44
N ALA A 319 9.45 4.56 -4.77
CA ALA A 319 9.91 4.22 -6.12
C ALA A 319 8.75 4.12 -7.10
N CYS A 320 7.62 3.51 -6.70
CA CYS A 320 6.39 3.46 -7.50
C CYS A 320 5.73 4.83 -7.64
N HIS A 321 5.62 5.62 -6.55
CA HIS A 321 5.17 7.00 -6.62
C HIS A 321 6.12 7.83 -7.49
N SER A 322 7.44 7.69 -7.37
CA SER A 322 8.40 8.43 -8.18
C SER A 322 8.37 8.00 -9.64
N ALA A 323 8.17 6.72 -9.94
CA ALA A 323 8.04 6.21 -11.30
C ALA A 323 6.72 6.67 -11.94
N CYS A 324 5.61 6.64 -11.20
CA CYS A 324 4.31 7.17 -11.65
C CYS A 324 4.35 8.70 -11.79
N HIS A 325 4.90 9.43 -10.81
CA HIS A 325 5.09 10.88 -10.91
C HIS A 325 6.00 11.21 -12.09
N SER A 326 7.13 10.51 -12.28
CA SER A 326 8.06 10.76 -13.38
C SER A 326 7.45 10.43 -14.74
N ALA A 327 6.71 9.32 -14.87
CA ALA A 327 6.02 8.97 -16.10
C ALA A 327 4.92 9.99 -16.44
N CYS A 328 4.12 10.42 -15.45
CA CYS A 328 3.09 11.45 -15.63
C CYS A 328 3.69 12.85 -15.87
N HIS A 329 4.77 13.24 -15.18
CA HIS A 329 5.48 14.49 -15.41
C HIS A 329 6.16 14.50 -16.78
N SER A 330 6.77 13.39 -17.20
CA SER A 330 7.43 13.28 -18.51
C SER A 330 6.41 13.32 -19.64
N ALA A 331 5.27 12.66 -19.50
CA ALA A 331 4.17 12.72 -20.45
C ALA A 331 3.56 14.13 -20.54
N CYS A 332 3.38 14.82 -19.40
CA CYS A 332 2.88 16.19 -19.36
C CYS A 332 3.90 17.22 -19.89
N HIS A 333 5.19 17.08 -19.58
CA HIS A 333 6.25 17.92 -20.15
C HIS A 333 6.37 17.71 -21.66
N SER A 334 6.29 16.47 -22.15
CA SER A 334 6.34 16.17 -23.59
C SER A 334 5.13 16.76 -24.34
N ALA A 335 3.94 16.69 -23.75
CA ALA A 335 2.73 17.32 -24.30
C ALA A 335 2.81 18.87 -24.29
N CYS A 336 3.36 19.47 -23.23
CA CYS A 336 3.52 20.92 -23.13
C CYS A 336 4.63 21.46 -24.06
N HIS A 337 5.75 20.76 -24.20
CA HIS A 337 6.78 21.12 -25.18
C HIS A 337 6.25 21.01 -26.62
N SER A 338 5.44 19.99 -26.93
CA SER A 338 4.80 19.85 -28.25
C SER A 338 3.81 20.98 -28.54
N ALA A 339 3.10 21.48 -27.51
CA ALA A 339 2.16 22.59 -27.64
C ALA A 339 2.87 23.97 -27.74
N CYS A 340 4.01 24.18 -27.09
CA CYS A 340 4.74 25.45 -27.14
C CYS A 340 5.48 25.71 -28.47
N VAL A 341 5.96 24.69 -29.18
CA VAL A 341 6.53 24.87 -30.54
C VAL A 341 5.50 24.92 -31.66
N SER A 342 4.22 24.69 -31.36
CA SER A 342 3.13 24.63 -32.35
C SER A 342 2.08 25.74 -32.20
N GLY A 343 2.08 26.47 -31.09
CA GLY A 343 1.10 27.50 -30.75
C GLY A 343 1.61 28.93 -30.93
N GLY A 344 2.07 29.29 -32.12
CA GLY A 344 2.24 30.69 -32.51
C GLY A 344 0.86 31.30 -32.79
N SER A 345 0.45 32.26 -31.97
CA SER A 345 -0.81 33.00 -32.02
C SER A 345 -1.10 33.65 -33.39
N HIS A 346 -2.36 33.55 -33.82
CA HIS A 346 -3.01 34.52 -34.69
C HIS A 346 -3.12 35.89 -34.03
#